data_AF-A0A2M7ATS2-F1
#
_entry.id   AF-A0A2M7ATS2-F1
#
_cell.length_a   1.000
_cell.length_b   1.000
_cell.length_c   1.000
_cell.angle_alpha   90.00
_cell.angle_beta   90.00
_cell.angle_gamma   90.00
#
_symmetry.space_group_name_H-M   'P 1'
#
loop_
_entity.id
_entity.type
_entity.pdbx_description
1 polymer ?
#
loop_
_entity_poly.entity_id
_entity_poly.type
_entity_poly.pdbx_seq_one_letter_code
_entity_poly.pdbx_strand_id
1 'polypeptide(L)'
;AYNQKAIIKEIPINFVDRTEGESKINSVRYITQILFYVFTHSSFIKFIITGFFGFGIDFGFAYLFINLFHIAKTTANMMSAEIAIITNFFVNNFWSFKDKKIGGGLFGYVKKFVLFNVVSSGSIIIQGGGLFLMLQLFGDKIISLGMISISSWIVYKIAIITFIIIPYSYVLYNKVIWKK
;
A
#
# COMPACT_ATOMS: atom_id res chain seq x y z
N ALA A 1 -31.28 8.52 -5.18
CA ALA A 1 -30.58 9.61 -5.90
C ALA A 1 -30.77 10.91 -5.12
N TYR A 2 -29.82 11.26 -4.25
CA TYR A 2 -29.82 12.52 -3.49
C TYR A 2 -28.35 12.94 -3.36
N ASN A 3 -27.87 13.71 -4.33
CA ASN A 3 -26.69 14.59 -4.27
C ASN A 3 -26.29 14.97 -5.70
N GLN A 4 -26.76 16.11 -6.19
CA GLN A 4 -26.29 16.64 -7.48
C GLN A 4 -25.99 18.14 -7.49
N LYS A 5 -25.81 18.83 -6.33
CA LYS A 5 -25.36 20.24 -6.30
C LYS A 5 -25.08 20.85 -4.91
N ALA A 6 -24.92 20.08 -3.84
CA ALA A 6 -24.66 20.66 -2.52
C ALA A 6 -23.29 21.36 -2.50
N ILE A 7 -23.28 22.67 -2.23
CA ILE A 7 -22.06 23.45 -2.04
C ILE A 7 -21.74 23.42 -0.55
N ILE A 8 -20.66 22.73 -0.19
CA ILE A 8 -20.13 22.76 1.17
C ILE A 8 -19.31 24.04 1.31
N LYS A 9 -19.63 24.88 2.29
CA LYS A 9 -18.87 26.07 2.64
C LYS A 9 -18.51 26.00 4.11
N GLU A 10 -17.23 26.20 4.42
CA GLU A 10 -16.77 26.34 5.80
C GLU A 10 -17.01 27.78 6.24
N ILE A 11 -17.71 27.95 7.37
CA ILE A 11 -17.98 29.26 7.96
C ILE A 11 -17.07 29.38 9.18
N PRO A 12 -16.22 30.42 9.26
CA PRO A 12 -15.34 30.60 10.40
C PRO A 12 -16.17 30.84 11.66
N ILE A 13 -15.84 30.12 12.74
CA ILE A 13 -16.43 30.31 14.06
C ILE A 13 -15.31 30.58 15.06
N ASN A 14 -15.56 31.49 15.99
CA ASN A 14 -14.64 31.77 17.08
C ASN A 14 -14.93 30.76 18.20
N PHE A 15 -14.05 29.76 18.34
CA PHE A 15 -14.09 28.86 19.48
C PHE A 15 -13.69 29.65 20.73
N VAL A 16 -14.58 29.68 21.73
CA VAL A 16 -14.34 30.28 23.05
C VAL A 16 -14.16 29.19 24.08
N ASP A 17 -13.30 29.44 25.06
CA ASP A 17 -13.10 28.50 26.16
C ASP A 17 -14.34 28.41 27.04
N ARG A 18 -14.62 27.19 27.49
CA ARG A 18 -15.76 26.94 28.38
C ARG A 18 -15.36 27.27 29.82
N THR A 19 -16.08 28.18 30.44
CA THR A 19 -15.80 28.66 31.79
C THR A 19 -16.48 27.85 32.90
N GLU A 20 -17.59 27.16 32.63
CA GLU A 20 -18.40 26.47 33.64
C GLU A 20 -18.80 25.03 33.25
N GLY A 21 -18.93 24.15 34.26
CA GLY A 21 -19.38 22.74 34.20
C GLY A 21 -18.25 21.71 34.02
N GLU A 22 -18.57 20.48 33.55
CA GLU A 22 -17.59 19.45 33.14
C GLU A 22 -17.71 19.01 31.67
N SER A 23 -16.62 18.51 31.07
CA SER A 23 -16.63 17.99 29.69
C SER A 23 -17.37 16.66 29.62
N LYS A 24 -18.34 16.57 28.70
CA LYS A 24 -19.08 15.33 28.42
C LYS A 24 -18.39 14.45 27.38
N ILE A 25 -17.28 14.91 26.81
CA ILE A 25 -16.53 14.18 25.78
C ILE A 25 -15.53 13.26 26.46
N ASN A 26 -15.74 11.95 26.31
CA ASN A 26 -14.72 10.98 26.63
C ASN A 26 -13.67 10.96 25.51
N SER A 27 -12.60 11.73 25.68
CA SER A 27 -11.56 11.91 24.67
C SER A 27 -10.90 10.60 24.24
N VAL A 28 -10.65 9.68 25.18
CA VAL A 28 -10.02 8.37 24.87
C VAL A 28 -10.93 7.53 23.98
N ARG A 29 -12.23 7.45 24.31
CA ARG A 29 -13.21 6.73 23.49
C ARG A 29 -13.36 7.37 22.11
N TYR A 30 -13.37 8.70 22.04
CA TYR A 30 -13.47 9.43 20.77
C TYR A 30 -12.26 9.16 19.87
N ILE A 31 -11.04 9.25 20.41
CA ILE A 31 -9.80 8.99 19.67
C ILE A 31 -9.77 7.53 19.18
N THR A 32 -10.06 6.56 20.04
CA THR A 32 -10.05 5.14 19.66
C THR A 32 -11.10 4.82 18.59
N GLN A 33 -12.29 5.42 18.65
CA GLN A 33 -13.32 5.27 17.62
C GLN A 33 -12.88 5.86 16.27
N ILE A 34 -12.26 7.05 16.27
CA ILE A 34 -11.72 7.65 15.03
C ILE A 34 -10.62 6.77 14.45
N LEU A 35 -9.69 6.30 15.27
CA LEU A 35 -8.62 5.41 14.80
C LEU A 35 -9.21 4.15 14.19
N PHE A 36 -10.14 3.48 14.88
CA PHE A 36 -10.81 2.29 14.35
C PHE A 36 -11.54 2.58 13.03
N TYR A 37 -12.21 3.72 12.92
CA TYR A 37 -12.86 4.14 11.69
C TYR A 37 -11.85 4.32 10.55
N VAL A 38 -10.73 5.02 10.79
CA VAL A 38 -9.66 5.21 9.81
C VAL A 38 -9.06 3.87 9.40
N PHE A 39 -8.76 2.98 10.35
CA PHE A 39 -8.21 1.65 10.05
C PHE A 39 -9.14 0.80 9.18
N THR A 40 -10.46 0.88 9.40
CA THR A 40 -11.44 0.06 8.69
C THR A 40 -11.87 0.65 7.34
N HIS A 41 -11.88 1.98 7.21
CA HIS A 41 -12.44 2.64 6.03
C HIS A 41 -11.38 3.23 5.08
N SER A 42 -10.16 3.50 5.56
CA SER A 42 -9.10 4.10 4.75
C SER A 42 -8.67 3.18 3.60
N SER A 43 -8.67 3.74 2.39
CA SER A 43 -8.15 3.08 1.20
C SER A 43 -6.64 2.85 1.28
N PHE A 44 -5.90 3.66 2.03
CA PHE A 44 -4.47 3.46 2.28
C PHE A 44 -4.21 2.21 3.13
N ILE A 45 -4.99 2.01 4.19
CA ILE A 45 -4.84 0.83 5.05
C ILE A 45 -5.23 -0.45 4.29
N LYS A 46 -6.33 -0.41 3.54
CA LYS A 46 -6.70 -1.51 2.64
C LYS A 46 -5.59 -1.81 1.64
N PHE A 47 -5.03 -0.78 1.01
CA PHE A 47 -3.90 -0.93 0.09
C PHE A 47 -2.71 -1.66 0.75
N ILE A 48 -2.29 -1.25 1.95
CA ILE A 48 -1.21 -1.92 2.69
C ILE A 48 -1.56 -3.40 2.94
N ILE A 49 -2.77 -3.68 3.43
CA ILE A 49 -3.23 -5.05 3.70
C ILE A 49 -3.22 -5.89 2.42
N THR A 50 -3.70 -5.33 1.29
CA THR A 50 -3.65 -6.05 0.01
C THR A 50 -2.22 -6.33 -0.43
N GLY A 51 -1.28 -5.40 -0.23
CA GLY A 51 0.12 -5.61 -0.55
C GLY A 51 0.74 -6.76 0.25
N PHE A 52 0.47 -6.83 1.56
CA PHE A 52 0.89 -7.96 2.40
C PHE A 52 0.24 -9.27 1.97
N PHE A 53 -1.04 -9.24 1.60
CA PHE A 53 -1.74 -10.41 1.09
C PHE A 53 -1.14 -10.92 -0.21
N GLY A 54 -0.84 -10.01 -1.16
CA GLY A 54 -0.15 -10.36 -2.41
C GLY A 54 1.25 -10.90 -2.19
N PHE A 55 1.99 -10.39 -1.21
CA PHE A 55 3.28 -10.96 -0.79
C PHE A 55 3.11 -12.39 -0.27
N GLY A 56 2.10 -12.65 0.56
CA GLY A 56 1.78 -14.01 1.02
C GLY A 56 1.43 -14.97 -0.13
N ILE A 57 0.66 -14.49 -1.11
CA ILE A 57 0.33 -15.25 -2.34
C ILE A 57 1.59 -15.60 -3.11
N ASP A 58 2.49 -14.65 -3.34
CA ASP A 58 3.74 -14.89 -4.07
C ASP A 58 4.54 -16.02 -3.42
N PHE A 59 4.82 -15.91 -2.12
CA PHE A 59 5.56 -16.95 -1.38
C PHE A 59 4.83 -18.29 -1.35
N GLY A 60 3.51 -18.29 -1.19
CA GLY A 60 2.70 -19.50 -1.18
C GLY A 60 2.73 -20.24 -2.51
N PHE A 61 2.55 -19.53 -3.63
CA PHE A 61 2.60 -20.13 -4.97
C PHE A 61 4.02 -20.52 -5.37
N ALA A 62 5.03 -19.72 -5.04
CA ALA A 62 6.44 -20.09 -5.25
C ALA A 62 6.77 -21.41 -4.53
N TYR A 63 6.38 -21.55 -3.26
CA TYR A 63 6.57 -22.77 -2.48
C TYR A 63 5.85 -23.96 -3.13
N LEU A 64 4.61 -23.78 -3.56
CA LEU A 64 3.81 -24.83 -4.20
C LEU A 64 4.42 -25.27 -5.53
N PHE A 65 4.85 -24.34 -6.39
CA PHE A 65 5.48 -24.67 -7.68
C PHE A 65 6.83 -25.38 -7.52
N ILE A 66 7.63 -24.97 -6.53
CA ILE A 66 8.94 -25.58 -6.28
C ILE A 66 8.80 -26.97 -5.66
N ASN A 67 7.98 -27.12 -4.62
CA ASN A 67 7.97 -28.35 -3.82
C ASN A 67 6.96 -29.39 -4.31
N LEU A 68 5.83 -28.97 -4.88
CA LEU A 68 4.80 -29.90 -5.36
C LEU A 68 4.97 -30.20 -6.85
N PHE A 69 5.18 -29.16 -7.66
CA PHE A 69 5.29 -29.29 -9.12
C PHE A 69 6.73 -29.45 -9.63
N HIS A 70 7.73 -29.38 -8.73
CA HIS A 70 9.15 -29.55 -9.07
C HIS A 70 9.64 -28.60 -10.19
N ILE A 71 9.02 -27.43 -10.30
CA ILE A 71 9.39 -26.41 -11.29
C ILE A 71 10.69 -25.75 -10.85
N ALA A 72 11.57 -25.43 -11.81
CA ALA A 72 12.81 -24.71 -11.55
C ALA A 72 12.54 -23.40 -10.80
N LYS A 73 13.34 -23.12 -9.75
CA LYS A 73 13.12 -22.01 -8.81
C LYS A 73 12.92 -20.66 -9.49
N THR A 74 13.71 -20.37 -10.54
CA THR A 74 13.60 -19.13 -11.31
C THR A 74 12.23 -19.01 -11.99
N THR A 75 11.79 -20.06 -12.68
CA THR A 75 10.50 -20.09 -13.37
C THR A 75 9.35 -20.05 -12.37
N ALA A 76 9.45 -20.79 -11.26
CA ALA A 76 8.45 -20.78 -10.20
C ALA A 76 8.25 -19.38 -9.60
N ASN A 77 9.35 -18.66 -9.31
CA ASN A 77 9.29 -17.29 -8.80
C ASN A 77 8.70 -16.31 -9.82
N MET A 78 9.00 -16.46 -11.11
CA MET A 78 8.39 -15.60 -12.14
C MET A 78 6.88 -15.85 -12.23
N MET A 79 6.44 -17.12 -12.21
CA MET A 79 5.02 -17.47 -12.26
C MET A 79 4.26 -17.01 -11.02
N SER A 80 4.84 -17.18 -9.81
CA SER A 80 4.21 -16.74 -8.57
C SER A 80 4.09 -15.21 -8.49
N ALA A 81 5.11 -14.49 -8.97
CA ALA A 81 5.10 -13.04 -9.00
C ALA A 81 3.97 -12.51 -9.90
N GLU A 82 3.77 -13.09 -11.09
CA GLU A 82 2.66 -12.72 -11.99
C GLU A 82 1.29 -12.98 -11.34
N ILE A 83 1.12 -14.13 -10.67
CA ILE A 83 -0.12 -14.45 -9.94
C ILE A 83 -0.37 -13.43 -8.82
N ALA A 84 0.68 -13.05 -8.09
CA ALA A 84 0.60 -12.05 -7.03
C ALA A 84 0.26 -10.66 -7.57
N ILE A 85 0.84 -10.24 -8.71
CA ILE A 85 0.54 -8.96 -9.38
C ILE A 85 -0.93 -8.91 -9.83
N ILE A 86 -1.39 -9.98 -10.49
CA ILE A 86 -2.78 -10.09 -10.96
C ILE A 86 -3.74 -10.04 -9.77
N THR A 87 -3.47 -10.81 -8.72
CA THR A 87 -4.32 -10.84 -7.54
C THR A 87 -4.34 -9.50 -6.82
N ASN A 88 -3.17 -8.85 -6.68
CA ASN A 88 -3.08 -7.51 -6.10
C ASN A 88 -3.92 -6.48 -6.88
N PHE A 89 -3.89 -6.51 -8.21
CA PHE A 89 -4.68 -5.61 -9.04
C PHE A 89 -6.18 -5.80 -8.80
N PHE A 90 -6.66 -7.05 -8.82
CA PHE A 90 -8.08 -7.35 -8.62
C PHE A 90 -8.55 -7.03 -7.20
N VAL A 91 -7.82 -7.43 -6.17
CA VAL A 91 -8.20 -7.14 -4.78
C VAL A 91 -8.19 -5.63 -4.54
N ASN A 92 -7.22 -4.89 -5.07
CA ASN A 92 -7.23 -3.43 -4.98
C ASN A 92 -8.42 -2.80 -5.69
N ASN A 93 -8.78 -3.29 -6.87
CA ASN A 93 -9.93 -2.79 -7.61
C ASN A 93 -11.27 -3.05 -6.88
N PHE A 94 -11.46 -4.26 -6.35
CA PHE A 94 -12.72 -4.66 -5.72
C PHE A 94 -12.86 -4.20 -4.26
N TRP A 95 -11.75 -3.94 -3.56
CA TRP A 95 -11.77 -3.61 -2.14
C TRP A 95 -11.13 -2.26 -1.79
N SER A 96 -9.83 -2.06 -2.07
CA SER A 96 -9.11 -0.83 -1.68
C SER A 96 -9.68 0.42 -2.34
N PHE A 97 -10.04 0.31 -3.62
CA PHE A 97 -10.55 1.41 -4.46
C PHE A 97 -11.97 1.15 -4.96
N LYS A 98 -12.76 0.37 -4.22
CA LYS A 98 -14.14 -0.03 -4.60
C LYS A 98 -15.05 1.15 -5.00
N ASP A 99 -14.82 2.32 -4.40
CA ASP A 99 -15.63 3.53 -4.64
C ASP A 99 -15.28 4.22 -5.97
N LYS A 100 -14.24 3.73 -6.67
CA LYS A 100 -13.71 4.29 -7.92
C LYS A 100 -13.78 3.24 -9.03
N LYS A 101 -14.97 3.08 -9.59
CA LYS A 101 -15.21 2.05 -10.62
C LYS A 101 -14.42 2.35 -11.91
N ILE A 102 -13.77 1.32 -12.44
CA ILE A 102 -13.14 1.39 -13.77
C ILE A 102 -14.25 1.34 -14.83
N GLY A 103 -14.39 2.43 -15.60
CA GLY A 103 -15.25 2.49 -16.78
C GLY A 103 -14.56 1.93 -18.03
N GLY A 104 -15.35 1.63 -19.08
CA GLY A 104 -14.82 1.23 -20.39
C GLY A 104 -14.70 -0.29 -20.64
N GLY A 105 -15.40 -1.12 -19.87
CA GLY A 105 -15.47 -2.58 -20.09
C GLY A 105 -14.10 -3.27 -19.98
N LEU A 106 -13.95 -4.42 -20.64
CA LEU A 106 -12.72 -5.24 -20.60
C LEU A 106 -11.47 -4.45 -21.03
N PHE A 107 -11.59 -3.61 -22.07
CA PHE A 107 -10.46 -2.79 -22.54
C PHE A 107 -10.01 -1.77 -21.48
N GLY A 108 -10.95 -1.18 -20.74
CA GLY A 108 -10.65 -0.30 -19.61
C GLY A 108 -9.85 -1.01 -18.51
N TYR A 109 -10.23 -2.24 -18.18
CA TYR A 109 -9.50 -3.07 -17.20
C TYR A 109 -8.07 -3.39 -17.66
N VAL A 110 -7.90 -3.83 -18.91
CA VAL A 110 -6.57 -4.13 -19.47
C VAL A 110 -5.67 -2.89 -19.46
N LYS A 111 -6.18 -1.73 -19.87
CA LYS A 111 -5.41 -0.48 -19.84
C LYS A 111 -4.95 -0.13 -18.42
N LYS A 112 -5.82 -0.30 -17.42
CA LYS A 112 -5.49 -0.04 -16.01
C LYS A 112 -4.52 -1.07 -15.45
N PHE A 113 -4.61 -2.32 -15.88
CA PHE A 113 -3.67 -3.38 -15.53
C PHE A 113 -2.27 -3.11 -16.10
N VAL A 114 -2.16 -2.70 -17.36
CA VAL A 114 -0.86 -2.30 -17.95
C VAL A 114 -0.27 -1.13 -17.19
N LEU A 115 -1.09 -0.12 -16.87
CA LEU A 115 -0.64 1.03 -16.08
C LEU A 115 -0.19 0.65 -14.66
N PHE A 116 -0.89 -0.31 -14.03
CA PHE A 116 -0.49 -0.88 -12.74
C PHE A 116 0.88 -1.54 -12.81
N ASN A 117 1.15 -2.32 -13.86
CA ASN A 117 2.45 -2.92 -14.09
C ASN A 117 3.54 -1.87 -14.29
N VAL A 118 3.30 -0.83 -15.10
CA VAL A 118 4.26 0.27 -15.31
C VAL A 118 4.62 0.96 -13.99
N VAL A 119 3.62 1.26 -13.15
CA VAL A 119 3.87 1.87 -11.84
C VAL A 119 4.65 0.92 -10.92
N SER A 120 4.31 -0.38 -10.93
CA SER A 120 5.00 -1.42 -10.17
C SER A 120 6.46 -1.57 -10.60
N SER A 121 6.75 -1.55 -11.91
CA SER A 121 8.12 -1.56 -12.44
C SER A 121 8.90 -0.33 -12.00
N GLY A 122 8.26 0.86 -11.98
CA GLY A 122 8.87 2.07 -11.44
C GLY A 122 9.27 1.92 -9.97
N SER A 123 8.43 1.27 -9.16
CA SER A 123 8.75 0.97 -7.76
C SER A 123 9.97 0.05 -7.61
N ILE A 124 10.16 -0.93 -8.51
CA ILE A 124 11.33 -1.81 -8.54
C ILE A 124 12.60 -1.02 -8.87
N ILE A 125 12.52 -0.11 -9.85
CA ILE A 125 13.65 0.76 -10.22
C ILE A 125 14.04 1.67 -9.06
N ILE A 126 13.06 2.30 -8.40
CA ILE A 126 13.29 3.14 -7.21
C ILE A 126 13.91 2.31 -6.08
N GLN A 127 13.45 1.08 -5.87
CA GLN A 127 14.02 0.19 -4.87
C GLN A 127 15.49 -0.14 -5.17
N GLY A 128 15.78 -0.56 -6.40
CA GLY A 128 17.13 -0.95 -6.82
C GLY A 128 18.10 0.22 -6.79
N GLY A 129 17.71 1.35 -7.37
CA GLY A 129 18.51 2.58 -7.37
C GLY A 129 18.71 3.15 -5.96
N GLY A 130 17.67 3.17 -5.15
CA GLY A 130 17.75 3.61 -3.76
C GLY A 130 18.68 2.71 -2.93
N LEU A 131 18.59 1.38 -3.10
CA LEU A 131 19.47 0.45 -2.41
C LEU A 131 20.92 0.62 -2.85
N PHE A 132 21.16 0.77 -4.15
CA PHE A 132 22.49 1.04 -4.70
C PHE A 132 23.11 2.32 -4.10
N LEU A 133 22.35 3.41 -4.05
CA LEU A 133 22.79 4.67 -3.45
C LEU A 133 23.09 4.52 -1.94
N MET A 134 22.20 3.84 -1.19
CA MET A 134 22.42 3.63 0.24
C MET A 134 23.67 2.79 0.53
N LEU A 135 23.92 1.76 -0.28
CA LEU A 135 25.12 0.94 -0.16
C LEU A 135 26.39 1.72 -0.49
N GLN A 136 26.35 2.64 -1.47
CA GLN A 136 27.50 3.50 -1.77
C GLN A 136 27.76 4.55 -0.67
N LEU A 137 26.71 5.12 -0.08
CA LEU A 137 26.84 6.19 0.92
C LEU A 137 27.22 5.65 2.31
N PHE A 138 26.62 4.52 2.73
CA PHE A 138 26.74 4.01 4.09
C PHE A 138 27.55 2.70 4.20
N GLY A 139 27.80 2.02 3.08
CA GLY A 139 28.49 0.74 3.01
C GLY A 139 27.60 -0.45 3.41
N ASP A 140 28.07 -1.67 3.12
CA ASP A 140 27.45 -2.89 3.63
C ASP A 140 28.10 -3.29 4.95
N LYS A 141 27.32 -3.30 6.03
CA LYS A 141 27.77 -3.59 7.39
C LYS A 141 26.78 -4.51 8.09
N ILE A 142 27.25 -5.27 9.06
CA ILE A 142 26.37 -6.04 9.94
C ILE A 142 26.07 -5.15 11.16
N ILE A 143 24.79 -4.83 11.35
CA ILE A 143 24.31 -4.08 12.50
C ILE A 143 23.91 -5.11 13.57
N SER A 144 24.63 -5.11 14.69
CA SER A 144 24.30 -5.93 15.85
C SER A 144 23.35 -5.17 16.76
N LEU A 145 22.09 -5.60 16.80
CA LEU A 145 21.08 -5.06 17.73
C LEU A 145 20.91 -6.06 18.88
N GLY A 146 21.82 -5.97 19.86
CA GLY A 146 21.83 -6.86 21.02
C GLY A 146 22.05 -8.32 20.62
N MET A 147 20.97 -9.12 20.61
CA MET A 147 20.99 -10.55 20.29
C MET A 147 20.77 -10.87 18.80
N ILE A 148 20.44 -9.88 17.97
CA ILE A 148 20.10 -10.08 16.55
C ILE A 148 21.08 -9.32 15.67
N SER A 149 21.75 -10.03 14.76
CA SER A 149 22.62 -9.44 13.74
C SER A 149 21.86 -9.30 12.42
N ILE A 150 21.69 -8.08 11.94
CA ILE A 150 20.96 -7.78 10.70
C ILE A 150 21.91 -7.08 9.73
N SER A 151 21.94 -7.53 8.48
CA SER A 151 22.69 -6.86 7.43
C SER A 151 22.08 -5.50 7.09
N SER A 152 22.92 -4.48 6.91
CA SER A 152 22.49 -3.10 6.65
C SER A 152 21.63 -2.98 5.38
N TRP A 153 21.89 -3.79 4.36
CA TRP A 153 21.08 -3.81 3.14
C TRP A 153 19.60 -4.13 3.39
N ILE A 154 19.28 -4.97 4.39
CA ILE A 154 17.90 -5.30 4.78
C ILE A 154 17.23 -4.07 5.38
N VAL A 155 17.95 -3.37 6.25
CA VAL A 155 17.46 -2.14 6.90
C VAL A 155 17.18 -1.07 5.85
N TYR A 156 18.11 -0.86 4.91
CA TYR A 156 17.92 0.09 3.80
C TYR A 156 16.73 -0.29 2.93
N LYS A 157 16.59 -1.58 2.59
CA LYS A 157 15.46 -2.07 1.80
C LYS A 157 14.12 -1.83 2.50
N ILE A 158 14.00 -2.14 3.80
CA ILE A 158 12.77 -1.92 4.58
C ILE A 158 12.44 -0.42 4.67
N ALA A 159 13.45 0.42 4.91
CA ALA A 159 13.26 1.86 4.98
C ALA A 159 12.76 2.43 3.64
N ILE A 160 13.39 2.06 2.53
CA ILE A 160 12.98 2.49 1.18
C ILE A 160 11.55 2.01 0.87
N ILE A 161 11.21 0.76 1.19
CA ILE A 161 9.86 0.24 0.98
C ILE A 161 8.83 1.08 1.75
N THR A 162 9.09 1.31 3.03
CA THR A 162 8.14 1.93 3.96
C THR A 162 7.95 3.42 3.67
N PHE A 163 9.04 4.16 3.50
CA PHE A 163 9.00 5.62 3.39
C PHE A 163 8.90 6.13 1.95
N ILE A 164 9.30 5.34 0.96
CA ILE A 164 9.33 5.78 -0.44
C ILE A 164 8.32 4.98 -1.27
N ILE A 165 8.45 3.66 -1.33
CA ILE A 165 7.70 2.84 -2.29
C ILE A 165 6.21 2.78 -1.96
N ILE A 166 5.84 2.55 -0.70
CA ILE A 166 4.43 2.48 -0.29
C ILE A 166 3.71 3.82 -0.56
N PRO A 167 4.24 4.99 -0.13
CA PRO A 167 3.64 6.28 -0.47
C PRO A 167 3.59 6.55 -1.98
N TYR A 168 4.68 6.30 -2.71
CA TYR A 168 4.75 6.47 -4.16
C TYR A 168 3.67 5.65 -4.88
N SER A 169 3.60 4.34 -4.57
CA SER A 169 2.68 3.41 -5.19
C SER A 169 1.24 3.81 -4.88
N TYR A 170 0.92 4.10 -3.61
CA TYR A 170 -0.42 4.51 -3.22
C TYR A 170 -0.87 5.80 -3.91
N VAL A 171 -0.02 6.83 -3.97
CA VAL A 171 -0.34 8.10 -4.62
C VAL A 171 -0.62 7.89 -6.10
N LEU A 172 0.21 7.13 -6.81
CA LEU A 172 0.01 6.86 -8.23
C LEU A 172 -1.21 5.97 -8.49
N TYR A 173 -1.46 4.97 -7.66
CA TYR A 173 -2.66 4.14 -7.76
C TYR A 173 -3.91 4.98 -7.55
N ASN A 174 -3.92 5.83 -6.53
CA ASN A 174 -5.05 6.68 -6.18
C ASN A 174 -5.28 7.83 -7.19
N LYS A 175 -4.22 8.38 -7.80
CA LYS A 175 -4.32 9.52 -8.72
C LYS A 175 -4.32 9.14 -10.19
N VAL A 176 -3.77 8.00 -10.59
CA VAL A 176 -3.56 7.65 -12.02
C VAL A 176 -4.42 6.47 -12.43
N ILE A 177 -4.41 5.40 -11.64
CA ILE A 177 -5.11 4.16 -11.96
C ILE A 177 -6.59 4.30 -11.59
N TRP A 178 -6.91 4.47 -10.32
CA TRP A 178 -8.28 4.66 -9.87
C TRP A 178 -8.55 6.16 -9.68
N LYS A 179 -8.73 6.87 -10.80
CA LYS A 179 -9.23 8.26 -10.80
C LYS A 179 -10.73 8.27 -10.50
N LYS A 180 -11.17 9.23 -9.68
CA LYS A 180 -12.59 9.61 -9.61
C LYS A 180 -12.95 10.40 -10.86
#